data_AF-C5K6Y9-F1
#
_entry.id   AF-C5K6Y9-F1
#
_cell.length_a   1.000
_cell.length_b   1.000
_cell.length_c   1.000
_cell.angle_alpha   90.00
_cell.angle_beta   90.00
_cell.angle_gamma   90.00
#
_symmetry.space_group_name_H-M   'P 1'
#
loop_
_entity.id
_entity.type
_entity.pdbx_description
1 polymer ?
#
loop_
_entity_poly.entity_id
_entity_poly.type
_entity_poly.pdbx_seq_one_letter_code
_entity_poly.pdbx_strand_id
1 'polypeptide(L)'
;MTIGASDKMAAFKNAMESKNATRADKFIALNHAHSAVVAKMESLQTDEERKAVEDAFVQEQNRCLRLQRKRCTTDDFEVIRTIGQGAFGVVRVVRHKEDKEIYALKQMPKKCMKKKNQRDRVVAEKSLLSRMGDTWVSALYQTFQDEDNL
;
A
#
# COMPACT_ATOMS: atom_id res chain seq x y z
N MET A 1 -37.40 -8.32 9.26
CA MET A 1 -36.71 -7.47 8.26
C MET A 1 -35.25 -7.88 8.22
N THR A 2 -34.93 -8.87 7.37
CA THR A 2 -33.58 -9.41 7.22
C THR A 2 -32.80 -8.56 6.23
N ILE A 3 -31.78 -7.84 6.70
CA ILE A 3 -30.83 -7.11 5.85
C ILE A 3 -30.09 -8.16 5.02
N GLY A 4 -30.46 -8.25 3.74
CA GLY A 4 -29.98 -9.28 2.82
C GLY A 4 -28.47 -9.20 2.62
N ALA A 5 -27.83 -10.36 2.47
CA ALA A 5 -26.39 -10.47 2.19
C ALA A 5 -25.93 -9.62 0.98
N SER A 6 -26.86 -9.25 0.09
CA SER A 6 -26.69 -8.32 -1.04
C SER A 6 -26.24 -6.91 -0.61
N ASP A 7 -26.84 -6.33 0.44
CA ASP A 7 -26.56 -4.94 0.83
C ASP A 7 -25.20 -4.78 1.52
N LYS A 8 -24.77 -5.82 2.25
CA LYS A 8 -23.42 -5.89 2.82
C LYS A 8 -22.36 -6.03 1.73
N MET A 9 -22.66 -6.72 0.65
CA MET A 9 -21.76 -6.92 -0.49
C MET A 9 -21.68 -5.67 -1.37
N ALA A 10 -22.76 -4.91 -1.51
CA ALA A 10 -22.79 -3.63 -2.22
C ALA A 10 -22.03 -2.52 -1.46
N ALA A 11 -22.21 -2.43 -0.13
CA ALA A 11 -21.41 -1.54 0.72
C ALA A 11 -19.92 -1.93 0.69
N PHE A 12 -19.62 -3.22 0.67
CA PHE A 12 -18.25 -3.72 0.52
C PHE A 12 -17.65 -3.40 -0.86
N LYS A 13 -18.45 -3.51 -1.92
CA LYS A 13 -18.04 -3.17 -3.30
C LYS A 13 -17.77 -1.67 -3.49
N ASN A 14 -18.64 -0.81 -2.97
CA ASN A 14 -18.42 0.66 -2.98
C ASN A 14 -17.21 1.06 -2.13
N ALA A 15 -16.96 0.38 -1.00
CA ALA A 15 -15.77 0.60 -0.18
C ALA A 15 -14.48 0.11 -0.85
N MET A 16 -14.56 -0.90 -1.73
CA MET A 16 -13.43 -1.45 -2.49
C MET A 16 -13.12 -0.60 -3.73
N GLU A 17 -14.15 -0.11 -4.44
CA GLU A 17 -14.02 0.74 -5.63
C GLU A 17 -13.43 2.12 -5.29
N SER A 18 -13.64 2.64 -4.08
CA SER A 18 -13.10 3.95 -3.66
C SER A 18 -11.59 3.95 -3.37
N LYS A 19 -10.91 2.80 -3.29
CA LYS A 19 -9.52 2.71 -2.77
C LYS A 19 -8.47 2.17 -3.75
N ASN A 20 -8.86 1.78 -4.95
CA ASN A 20 -7.92 1.43 -6.03
C ASN A 20 -7.29 2.69 -6.68
N ALA A 21 -6.89 3.67 -5.88
CA ALA A 21 -6.12 4.80 -6.38
C ALA A 21 -4.78 4.28 -6.90
N THR A 22 -4.67 4.21 -8.22
CA THR A 22 -3.48 3.77 -8.91
C THR A 22 -2.32 4.71 -8.57
N ARG A 23 -1.08 4.29 -8.87
CA ARG A 23 0.11 5.15 -8.71
C ARG A 23 -0.06 6.49 -9.47
N ALA A 24 -0.88 6.52 -10.51
CA ALA A 24 -1.28 7.72 -11.24
C ALA A 24 -2.22 8.63 -10.43
N ASP A 25 -3.24 8.08 -9.76
CA ASP A 25 -4.17 8.86 -8.92
C ASP A 25 -3.48 9.50 -7.71
N LYS A 26 -2.54 8.75 -7.08
CA LYS A 26 -1.67 9.32 -6.04
C LYS A 26 -0.77 10.44 -6.57
N PHE A 27 -0.31 10.34 -7.81
CA PHE A 27 0.51 11.38 -8.44
C PHE A 27 -0.32 12.63 -8.78
N ILE A 28 -1.55 12.44 -9.25
CA ILE A 28 -2.51 13.53 -9.51
C ILE A 28 -2.87 14.25 -8.21
N ALA A 29 -3.18 13.50 -7.14
CA ALA A 29 -3.47 14.07 -5.83
C ALA A 29 -2.26 14.85 -5.24
N LEU A 30 -1.05 14.32 -5.40
CA LEU A 30 0.18 14.99 -4.97
C LEU A 30 0.42 16.28 -5.77
N ASN A 31 0.20 16.26 -7.09
CA ASN A 31 0.34 17.44 -7.93
C ASN A 31 -0.71 18.51 -7.62
N HIS A 32 -1.96 18.11 -7.33
CA HIS A 32 -2.99 19.04 -6.84
C HIS A 32 -2.62 19.68 -5.50
N ALA A 33 -2.11 18.89 -4.56
CA ALA A 33 -1.62 19.42 -3.28
C ALA A 33 -0.46 20.40 -3.47
N HIS A 34 0.45 20.12 -4.41
CA HIS A 34 1.56 21.01 -4.74
C HIS A 34 1.08 22.34 -5.34
N SER A 35 0.09 22.31 -6.25
CA SER A 35 -0.53 23.52 -6.82
C SER A 35 -1.17 24.41 -5.75
N ALA A 36 -1.86 23.82 -4.77
CA ALA A 36 -2.48 24.57 -3.68
C ALA A 36 -1.45 25.26 -2.77
N VAL A 37 -0.29 24.62 -2.55
CA VAL A 37 0.82 25.23 -1.78
C VAL A 37 1.47 26.37 -2.55
N VAL A 38 1.69 26.21 -3.85
CA VAL A 38 2.23 27.27 -4.71
C VAL A 38 1.30 28.50 -4.75
N ALA A 39 -0.01 28.28 -4.89
CA ALA A 39 -0.99 29.37 -4.84
C ALA A 39 -1.00 30.09 -3.48
N LYS A 40 -0.79 29.35 -2.38
CA LYS A 40 -0.63 29.93 -1.04
C LYS A 40 0.62 30.81 -0.94
N MET A 41 1.74 30.38 -1.52
CA MET A 41 3.00 31.14 -1.58
C MET A 41 2.91 32.44 -2.41
N GLU A 42 2.01 32.50 -3.39
CA GLU A 42 1.79 33.70 -4.22
C GLU A 42 0.88 34.74 -3.53
N SER A 43 0.07 34.32 -2.56
CA SER A 43 -0.85 35.21 -1.84
C SER A 43 -0.25 35.93 -0.63
N LEU A 44 0.99 35.63 -0.27
CA LEU A 44 1.68 36.19 0.91
C LEU A 44 2.37 37.50 0.57
N GLN A 45 2.29 38.48 1.47
CA GLN A 45 2.73 39.85 1.24
C GLN A 45 4.20 40.10 1.62
N THR A 46 4.80 39.22 2.44
CA THR A 46 6.18 39.36 2.92
C THR A 46 7.07 38.21 2.47
N ASP A 47 8.33 38.55 2.18
CA ASP A 47 9.34 37.57 1.74
C ASP A 47 9.68 36.56 2.86
N GLU A 48 9.60 36.97 4.13
CA GLU A 48 9.79 36.07 5.28
C GLU A 48 8.71 34.98 5.37
N GLU A 49 7.43 35.33 5.18
CA GLU A 49 6.33 34.36 5.20
C GLU A 49 6.41 33.39 4.03
N ARG A 50 6.76 33.91 2.84
CA ARG A 50 6.94 33.09 1.64
C ARG A 50 8.04 32.05 1.83
N LYS A 51 9.18 32.49 2.39
CA LYS A 51 10.32 31.62 2.70
C LYS A 51 9.99 30.58 3.77
N ALA A 52 9.25 30.96 4.81
CA ALA A 52 8.82 30.03 5.85
C ALA A 52 7.90 28.92 5.31
N VAL A 53 6.98 29.25 4.39
CA VAL A 53 6.11 28.26 3.73
C VAL A 53 6.90 27.36 2.80
N GLU A 54 7.92 27.88 2.10
CA GLU A 54 8.82 27.10 1.26
C GLU A 54 9.65 26.11 2.07
N ASP A 55 10.26 26.57 3.17
CA ASP A 55 11.01 25.70 4.07
C ASP A 55 10.12 24.62 4.69
N ALA A 56 8.90 24.95 5.11
CA ALA A 56 7.94 23.99 5.65
C ALA A 56 7.52 22.95 4.59
N PHE A 57 7.29 23.38 3.35
CA PHE A 57 6.94 22.50 2.25
C PHE A 57 8.10 21.54 1.89
N VAL A 58 9.32 22.06 1.80
CA VAL A 58 10.53 21.26 1.55
C VAL A 58 10.77 20.27 2.68
N GLN A 59 10.56 20.67 3.94
CA GLN A 59 10.65 19.76 5.08
C GLN A 59 9.62 18.63 4.99
N GLU A 60 8.38 18.94 4.64
CA GLU A 60 7.30 17.96 4.50
C GLU A 60 7.53 17.01 3.31
N GLN A 61 8.00 17.51 2.17
CA GLN A 61 8.42 16.67 1.05
C GLN A 61 9.56 15.72 1.44
N ASN A 62 10.57 16.23 2.15
CA ASN A 62 11.66 15.42 2.67
C ASN A 62 11.18 14.36 3.66
N ARG A 63 10.18 14.69 4.49
CA ARG A 63 9.52 13.73 5.41
C ARG A 63 8.83 12.62 4.62
N CYS A 64 8.03 12.96 3.62
CA CYS A 64 7.36 12.00 2.75
C CYS A 64 8.35 11.09 2.00
N LEU A 65 9.43 11.66 1.44
CA LEU A 65 10.48 10.88 0.77
C LEU A 65 11.22 9.95 1.75
N ARG A 66 11.43 10.37 3.00
CA ARG A 66 12.01 9.52 4.05
C ARG A 66 11.08 8.36 4.42
N LEU A 67 9.77 8.60 4.52
CA LEU A 67 8.78 7.56 4.78
C LEU A 67 8.69 6.57 3.61
N GLN A 68 8.76 7.04 2.36
CA GLN A 68 8.85 6.17 1.18
C GLN A 68 10.11 5.31 1.14
N ARG A 69 11.21 5.76 1.76
CA ARG A 69 12.46 4.98 1.89
C ARG A 69 12.41 3.96 3.02
N LYS A 70 11.48 4.08 3.98
CA LYS A 70 11.32 3.10 5.06
C LYS A 70 10.88 1.77 4.43
N ARG A 71 11.72 0.76 4.55
CA ARG A 71 11.39 -0.60 4.10
C ARG A 71 10.25 -1.11 4.97
N CYS A 72 9.16 -1.52 4.33
CA CYS A 72 8.06 -2.21 5.01
C CYS A 72 8.55 -3.55 5.56
N THR A 73 8.09 -3.89 6.75
CA THR A 73 8.45 -5.09 7.50
C THR A 73 7.21 -5.78 8.04
N THR A 74 7.35 -7.03 8.48
CA THR A 74 6.26 -7.78 9.11
C THR A 74 5.71 -7.05 10.35
N ASP A 75 6.55 -6.27 11.05
CA ASP A 75 6.19 -5.54 12.27
C ASP A 75 5.26 -4.35 12.01
N ASP A 76 5.13 -3.89 10.76
CA ASP A 76 4.19 -2.84 10.39
C ASP A 76 2.74 -3.37 10.32
N PHE A 77 2.53 -4.68 10.48
CA PHE A 77 1.22 -5.34 10.40
C PHE A 77 0.80 -6.02 11.70
N GLU A 78 -0.49 -5.96 11.99
CA GLU A 78 -1.16 -6.70 13.05
C GLU A 78 -1.86 -7.92 12.43
N VAL A 79 -1.53 -9.13 12.90
CA VAL A 79 -2.17 -10.36 12.40
C VAL A 79 -3.55 -10.52 13.04
N ILE A 80 -4.59 -10.60 12.20
CA ILE A 80 -5.97 -10.83 12.66
C ILE A 80 -6.25 -12.34 12.71
N ARG A 81 -6.10 -13.03 11.58
CA ARG A 81 -6.39 -14.48 11.47
C ARG A 81 -5.69 -15.12 10.29
N THR A 82 -5.52 -16.43 10.33
CA THR A 82 -5.08 -17.23 9.17
C THR A 82 -6.27 -17.59 8.31
N ILE A 83 -6.17 -17.39 6.98
CA ILE A 83 -7.22 -17.73 6.02
C ILE A 83 -6.85 -18.91 5.10
N GLY A 84 -5.57 -19.26 5.03
CA GLY A 84 -5.14 -20.41 4.23
C GLY A 84 -3.76 -20.89 4.63
N GLN A 85 -3.57 -22.21 4.60
CA GLN A 85 -2.29 -22.86 4.79
C GLN A 85 -2.10 -23.86 3.67
N GLY A 86 -0.95 -23.81 3.01
CA GLY A 86 -0.67 -24.67 1.86
C GLY A 86 0.80 -25.00 1.72
N ALA A 87 1.11 -25.74 0.67
CA ALA A 87 2.46 -26.22 0.38
C ALA A 87 3.49 -25.09 0.11
N PHE A 88 3.00 -23.88 -0.16
CA PHE A 88 3.78 -22.69 -0.53
C PHE A 88 3.94 -21.71 0.64
N GLY A 89 3.22 -21.92 1.75
CA GLY A 89 3.23 -21.00 2.88
C GLY A 89 1.87 -20.82 3.55
N VAL A 90 1.75 -19.73 4.28
CA VAL A 90 0.56 -19.38 5.06
C VAL A 90 0.04 -18.02 4.61
N VAL A 91 -1.27 -17.91 4.40
CA VAL A 91 -1.94 -16.65 4.08
C VAL A 91 -2.71 -16.18 5.32
N ARG A 92 -2.36 -14.99 5.80
CA ARG A 92 -2.96 -14.36 6.96
C ARG A 92 -3.68 -13.09 6.56
N VAL A 93 -4.84 -12.82 7.15
CA VAL A 93 -5.46 -11.51 7.12
C VAL A 93 -4.77 -10.65 8.17
N VAL A 94 -4.27 -9.49 7.74
CA VAL A 94 -3.51 -8.57 8.57
C VAL A 94 -4.10 -7.17 8.46
N ARG A 95 -3.88 -6.34 9.48
CA ARG A 95 -4.18 -4.91 9.45
C ARG A 95 -2.87 -4.12 9.46
N HIS A 96 -2.69 -3.21 8.52
CA HIS A 96 -1.52 -2.34 8.54
C HIS A 96 -1.69 -1.26 9.63
N LYS A 97 -0.64 -1.03 10.42
CA LYS A 97 -0.73 -0.22 11.64
C LYS A 97 -0.93 1.26 11.36
N GLU A 98 -0.45 1.76 10.22
CA GLU A 98 -0.48 3.18 9.85
C GLU A 98 -1.82 3.57 9.21
N ASP A 99 -2.23 2.90 8.13
CA ASP A 99 -3.46 3.21 7.39
C ASP A 99 -4.72 2.54 7.97
N LYS A 100 -4.56 1.57 8.89
CA LYS A 100 -5.63 0.75 9.48
C LYS A 100 -6.42 -0.12 8.48
N GLU A 101 -5.91 -0.26 7.26
CA GLU A 101 -6.54 -1.07 6.21
C GLU A 101 -6.21 -2.56 6.38
N ILE A 102 -7.10 -3.40 5.85
CA ILE A 102 -7.00 -4.86 5.95
C ILE A 102 -6.42 -5.43 4.65
N TYR A 103 -5.41 -6.28 4.79
CA TYR A 103 -4.69 -6.91 3.69
C TYR A 103 -4.57 -8.42 3.89
N ALA A 104 -4.25 -9.14 2.82
CA ALA A 104 -3.83 -10.55 2.89
C ALA A 104 -2.31 -10.63 2.76
N LEU A 105 -1.65 -11.19 3.78
CA LEU A 105 -0.22 -11.42 3.83
C LEU A 105 0.09 -12.90 3.55
N LYS A 106 0.71 -13.17 2.40
CA LYS A 106 1.20 -14.51 2.02
C LYS A 106 2.65 -14.64 2.47
N GLN A 107 2.88 -15.42 3.53
CA GLN A 107 4.22 -15.71 4.05
C GLN A 107 4.77 -16.97 3.38
N MET A 108 5.92 -16.86 2.71
CA MET A 108 6.53 -17.95 1.95
C MET A 108 7.89 -18.35 2.53
N PRO A 109 8.02 -19.46 3.27
CA PRO A 109 9.27 -19.84 3.91
C PRO A 109 10.39 -20.13 2.90
N LYS A 110 11.54 -19.46 3.04
CA LYS A 110 12.71 -19.63 2.15
C LYS A 110 13.21 -21.06 2.10
N LYS A 111 13.14 -21.79 3.23
CA LYS A 111 13.49 -23.22 3.32
C LYS A 111 12.64 -24.06 2.36
N CYS A 112 11.34 -23.75 2.24
CA CYS A 112 10.44 -24.46 1.32
C CYS A 112 10.74 -24.09 -0.14
N MET A 113 10.99 -22.81 -0.41
CA MET A 113 11.31 -22.30 -1.76
C MET A 113 12.59 -22.93 -2.34
N LYS A 114 13.64 -23.06 -1.52
CA LYS A 114 14.91 -23.70 -1.93
C LYS A 114 14.72 -25.19 -2.24
N LYS A 115 14.03 -25.92 -1.37
CA LYS A 115 13.79 -27.37 -1.56
C LYS A 115 13.02 -27.70 -2.84
N LYS A 116 12.09 -26.84 -3.25
CA LYS A 116 11.20 -27.06 -4.41
C LYS A 116 11.65 -26.35 -5.69
N ASN A 117 12.76 -25.61 -5.64
CA ASN A 117 13.27 -24.77 -6.73
C ASN A 117 12.21 -23.84 -7.36
N GLN A 118 11.41 -23.16 -6.52
CA GLN A 118 10.24 -22.37 -6.97
C GLN A 118 10.50 -20.87 -7.08
N ARG A 119 11.75 -20.42 -6.90
CA ARG A 119 12.09 -18.99 -6.87
C ARG A 119 11.62 -18.25 -8.13
N ASP A 120 11.86 -18.82 -9.31
CA ASP A 120 11.54 -18.16 -10.58
C ASP A 120 10.03 -18.00 -10.77
N ARG A 121 9.23 -18.96 -10.27
CA ARG A 121 7.76 -18.87 -10.29
C ARG A 121 7.26 -17.71 -9.42
N VAL A 122 7.83 -17.54 -8.24
CA VAL A 122 7.46 -16.43 -7.33
C VAL A 122 7.82 -15.08 -7.94
N VAL A 123 8.98 -14.99 -8.61
CA VAL A 123 9.41 -13.77 -9.30
C VAL A 123 8.45 -13.45 -10.47
N ALA A 124 8.06 -14.46 -11.25
CA ALA A 124 7.10 -14.29 -12.33
C ALA A 124 5.71 -13.86 -11.81
N GLU A 125 5.20 -14.50 -10.75
CA GLU A 125 3.93 -14.16 -10.10
C GLU A 125 3.96 -12.70 -9.59
N LYS A 126 5.03 -12.31 -8.90
CA LYS A 126 5.22 -10.92 -8.44
C LYS A 126 5.22 -9.94 -9.62
N SER A 127 5.97 -10.25 -10.68
CA SER A 127 6.06 -9.39 -11.87
C SER A 127 4.68 -9.19 -12.52
N LEU A 128 3.91 -10.27 -12.65
CA LEU A 128 2.56 -10.24 -13.19
C LEU A 128 1.63 -9.38 -12.32
N LEU A 129 1.56 -9.65 -11.01
CA LEU A 129 0.70 -8.91 -10.09
C LEU A 129 1.11 -7.44 -9.94
N SER A 130 2.40 -7.11 -10.10
CA SER A 130 2.85 -5.71 -10.06
C SER A 130 2.42 -4.89 -11.27
N ARG A 131 2.10 -5.56 -12.39
CA ARG A 131 1.67 -4.93 -13.65
C ARG A 131 0.16 -4.91 -13.82
N MET A 132 -0.56 -5.73 -13.06
CA MET A 132 -2.00 -5.90 -13.14
C MET A 132 -2.70 -5.01 -12.10
N GLY A 133 -3.56 -4.12 -12.59
CA GLY A 133 -4.43 -3.26 -11.77
C GLY A 133 -5.91 -3.49 -12.05
N ASP A 134 -6.27 -4.70 -12.50
CA ASP A 134 -7.63 -5.02 -12.93
C ASP A 134 -8.52 -5.37 -11.74
N THR A 135 -9.78 -4.92 -11.75
CA THR A 135 -10.78 -5.14 -10.67
C THR A 135 -11.00 -6.62 -10.33
N TRP A 136 -10.70 -7.53 -11.27
CA TRP A 136 -10.93 -8.97 -11.13
C TRP A 136 -9.73 -9.74 -10.57
N VAL A 137 -8.56 -9.10 -10.48
CA VAL A 137 -7.32 -9.70 -10.00
C VAL A 137 -6.92 -9.04 -8.69
N SER A 138 -6.48 -9.82 -7.71
CA SER A 138 -5.99 -9.26 -6.44
C SER A 138 -4.76 -8.39 -6.70
N ALA A 139 -4.87 -7.09 -6.42
CA ALA A 139 -3.77 -6.16 -6.58
C ALA A 139 -2.66 -6.44 -5.55
N LEU A 140 -1.40 -6.39 -6.01
CA LEU A 140 -0.24 -6.48 -5.13
C LEU A 140 0.03 -5.10 -4.51
N TYR A 141 -0.13 -5.00 -3.19
CA TYR A 141 0.18 -3.76 -2.46
C TYR A 141 1.70 -3.55 -2.33
N GLN A 142 2.38 -4.50 -1.69
CA GLN A 142 3.81 -4.43 -1.44
C GLN A 142 4.40 -5.83 -1.21
N THR A 143 5.70 -5.97 -1.47
CA THR A 143 6.46 -7.16 -1.10
C THR A 143 7.64 -6.76 -0.24
N PHE A 144 7.93 -7.54 0.79
CA PHE A 144 9.11 -7.40 1.62
C PHE A 144 9.65 -8.78 1.95
N GLN A 145 10.92 -8.85 2.36
CA GLN A 145 11.58 -10.10 2.72
C GLN A 145 12.13 -9.96 4.12
N ASP A 146 11.97 -10.98 4.94
CA ASP A 146 12.62 -11.12 6.24
C ASP A 146 13.75 -12.17 6.14
N GLU A 147 14.40 -12.53 7.24
CA GLU A 147 15.50 -13.51 7.22
C GLU A 147 15.04 -14.90 6.77
N ASP A 148 13.83 -15.31 7.16
CA ASP A 148 13.30 -16.68 7.02
C ASP A 148 12.26 -16.85 5.89
N ASN A 149 11.64 -15.76 5.43
CA ASN A 149 10.50 -15.70 4.52
C ASN A 149 10.76 -14.73 3.35
N LEU A 150 10.08 -15.04 2.24
CA LEU A 150 10.13 -14.36 0.95
C LEU A 150 8.86 -13.56 0.67
#